data_AF-A0A182JI96-F1
#
_entry.id   AF-A0A182JI96-F1
#
_cell.length_a   1.000
_cell.length_b   1.000
_cell.length_c   1.000
_cell.angle_alpha   90.00
_cell.angle_beta   90.00
_cell.angle_gamma   90.00
#
_symmetry.space_group_name_H-M   'P 1'
#
loop_
_entity.id
_entity.type
_entity.pdbx_description
1 polymer ?
#
loop_
_entity_poly.entity_id
_entity_poly.type
_entity_poly.pdbx_seq_one_letter_code
_entity_poly.pdbx_strand_id
1 'polypeptide(L)'
;MKILLEICVDTIESAVAAIEGGADRIELCSALSEGGLTPTVGLLRAVKTFLIEWSKNTGCIVPVYCMVRCRRGSDFQYSQSEMDIMLWDVKLLKDNGADGFVFGALDESGKVHRSHALRTTLSGNEGRACFCHDATAGQPPSAIPREERTPASRGTSSLAKH
;
A
#
# COMPACT_ATOMS: atom_id res chain seq x y z
N MET A 1 11.56 -4.88 20.97
CA MET A 1 11.39 -4.39 19.59
C MET A 1 9.93 -4.61 19.23
N LYS A 2 9.14 -3.56 18.97
CA LYS A 2 7.70 -3.69 18.66
C LYS A 2 7.56 -4.15 17.21
N ILE A 3 6.84 -5.24 16.97
CA ILE A 3 6.48 -5.68 15.61
C ILE A 3 5.38 -4.75 15.12
N LEU A 4 5.51 -4.22 13.90
CA LEU A 4 4.46 -3.41 13.28
C LEU A 4 3.35 -4.33 12.77
N LEU A 5 2.13 -4.16 13.28
CA LEU A 5 0.95 -4.85 12.78
C LEU A 5 0.25 -4.02 11.68
N GLU A 6 0.42 -4.44 10.42
CA GLU A 6 -0.33 -3.89 9.29
C GLU A 6 -1.49 -4.83 8.91
N ILE A 7 -2.68 -4.28 8.70
CA ILE A 7 -3.87 -5.04 8.31
C ILE A 7 -4.42 -4.48 6.99
N CYS A 8 -4.60 -5.36 6.00
CA CYS A 8 -5.26 -5.04 4.73
C CYS A 8 -6.77 -5.02 4.91
N VAL A 9 -7.44 -3.99 4.41
CA VAL A 9 -8.90 -3.81 4.51
C VAL A 9 -9.46 -3.22 3.22
N ASP A 10 -10.71 -3.54 2.90
CA ASP A 10 -11.41 -3.02 1.71
C ASP A 10 -12.80 -2.44 1.99
N THR A 11 -13.21 -2.39 3.26
CA THR A 11 -14.43 -1.71 3.71
C THR A 11 -14.16 -0.83 4.92
N ILE A 12 -15.07 0.11 5.19
CA ILE A 12 -14.98 0.98 6.37
C ILE A 12 -15.12 0.15 7.66
N GLU A 13 -16.01 -0.84 7.67
CA GLU A 13 -16.25 -1.71 8.82
C GLU A 13 -14.98 -2.51 9.17
N SER A 14 -14.30 -3.03 8.14
CA SER A 14 -13.05 -3.77 8.29
C SER A 14 -11.93 -2.86 8.79
N ALA A 15 -11.86 -1.61 8.29
CA ALA A 15 -10.90 -0.62 8.76
C ALA A 15 -11.11 -0.27 10.24
N VAL A 16 -12.36 -0.03 10.65
CA VAL A 16 -12.73 0.24 12.05
C VAL A 16 -12.33 -0.94 12.93
N ALA A 17 -12.73 -2.17 12.56
CA ALA A 17 -12.41 -3.37 13.32
C ALA A 17 -10.89 -3.58 13.47
N ALA A 18 -10.11 -3.31 12.41
CA ALA A 18 -8.66 -3.42 12.46
C ALA A 18 -8.03 -2.38 13.40
N ILE A 19 -8.50 -1.13 13.37
CA ILE A 19 -8.03 -0.06 14.26
C ILE A 19 -8.35 -0.38 15.72
N GLU A 20 -9.59 -0.79 16.01
CA GLU A 20 -10.02 -1.19 17.35
C GLU A 20 -9.27 -2.44 17.85
N GLY A 21 -8.93 -3.35 16.94
CA GLY A 21 -8.11 -4.53 17.20
C GLY A 21 -6.62 -4.23 17.44
N GLY A 22 -6.19 -2.98 17.33
CA GLY A 22 -4.82 -2.56 17.62
C GLY A 22 -3.86 -2.60 16.43
N ALA A 23 -4.36 -2.48 15.20
CA ALA A 23 -3.52 -2.29 14.02
C ALA A 23 -2.64 -1.03 14.19
N ASP A 24 -1.34 -1.18 13.94
CA ASP A 24 -0.40 -0.04 13.91
C ASP A 24 -0.49 0.73 12.59
N ARG A 25 -1.00 0.10 11.53
CA ARG A 25 -1.19 0.67 10.18
C ARG A 25 -2.28 -0.06 9.41
N ILE A 26 -2.98 0.66 8.55
CA ILE A 26 -3.96 0.10 7.61
C ILE A 26 -3.40 0.14 6.19
N GLU A 27 -3.49 -0.97 5.47
CA GLU A 27 -3.37 -1.02 4.01
C GLU A 27 -4.78 -1.04 3.41
N LEU A 28 -5.18 0.08 2.81
CA LEU A 28 -6.49 0.24 2.19
C LEU A 28 -6.44 -0.21 0.73
N CYS A 29 -7.27 -1.19 0.42
CA CYS A 29 -7.40 -1.82 -0.89
C CYS A 29 -8.84 -1.73 -1.39
N SER A 30 -9.05 -2.05 -2.66
CA SER A 30 -10.31 -2.62 -3.15
C SER A 30 -10.08 -4.05 -3.60
N ALA A 31 -11.16 -4.83 -3.74
CA ALA A 31 -11.12 -6.17 -4.34
C ALA A 31 -10.00 -7.07 -3.76
N LEU A 32 -9.95 -7.26 -2.43
CA LEU A 32 -8.93 -8.10 -1.79
C LEU A 32 -8.94 -9.54 -2.32
N SER A 33 -10.10 -10.06 -2.74
CA SER A 33 -10.24 -11.37 -3.39
C SER A 33 -9.43 -11.52 -4.68
N GLU A 34 -9.05 -10.41 -5.33
CA GLU A 34 -8.22 -10.39 -6.54
C GLU A 34 -6.74 -10.00 -6.23
N GLY A 35 -6.36 -10.04 -4.94
CA GLY A 35 -5.03 -9.67 -4.46
C GLY A 35 -4.86 -8.17 -4.17
N GLY A 36 -5.95 -7.42 -4.06
CA GLY A 36 -5.92 -5.99 -3.74
C GLY A 36 -5.65 -5.10 -4.96
N LEU A 37 -6.54 -4.14 -5.18
CA LEU A 37 -6.50 -3.11 -6.22
C LEU A 37 -6.58 -1.72 -5.59
N THR A 38 -6.38 -0.68 -6.41
CA THR A 38 -6.50 0.72 -5.97
C THR A 38 -7.88 0.97 -5.32
N PRO A 39 -7.95 1.50 -4.09
CA PRO A 39 -9.22 1.82 -3.44
C PRO A 39 -9.88 3.04 -4.08
N THR A 40 -11.19 3.17 -3.91
CA THR A 40 -11.88 4.41 -4.31
C THR A 40 -11.56 5.55 -3.34
N VAL A 41 -11.54 6.79 -3.84
CA VAL A 41 -11.38 7.99 -2.99
C VAL A 41 -12.49 8.11 -1.94
N GLY A 42 -13.71 7.66 -2.27
CA GLY A 42 -14.83 7.67 -1.34
C GLY A 42 -14.55 6.82 -0.10
N LEU A 43 -14.02 5.62 -0.30
CA LEU A 43 -13.62 4.73 0.80
C LEU A 43 -12.49 5.35 1.64
N LEU A 44 -11.44 5.89 0.98
CA LEU A 44 -10.35 6.57 1.68
C LEU A 44 -10.86 7.70 2.57
N ARG A 45 -11.72 8.59 2.04
CA ARG A 45 -12.29 9.71 2.79
C ARG A 45 -13.11 9.23 3.99
N ALA A 46 -13.90 8.18 3.84
CA ALA A 46 -14.68 7.62 4.94
C ALA A 46 -13.76 7.13 6.08
N VAL A 47 -12.71 6.37 5.74
CA VAL A 47 -11.73 5.87 6.72
C VAL A 47 -10.97 7.02 7.40
N LYS A 48 -10.51 8.02 6.64
CA LYS A 48 -9.82 9.18 7.20
C LYS A 48 -10.72 10.02 8.11
N THR A 49 -12.00 10.16 7.76
CA THR A 49 -12.98 10.88 8.61
C THR A 49 -13.17 10.17 9.94
N PHE A 50 -13.34 8.84 9.93
CA PHE A 50 -13.40 8.05 11.14
C PHE A 50 -12.14 8.21 12.00
N LEU A 51 -10.96 8.13 11.38
CA LEU A 51 -9.68 8.26 12.07
C LEU A 51 -9.46 9.62 12.75
N ILE A 52 -9.98 10.71 12.18
CA ILE A 52 -9.91 12.04 12.80
C ILE A 52 -10.66 12.05 14.14
N GLU A 53 -11.87 11.49 14.19
CA GLU A 53 -12.64 11.42 15.43
C GLU A 53 -12.04 10.40 16.41
N TRP A 54 -11.60 9.25 15.89
CA TRP A 54 -10.90 8.24 16.69
C TRP A 54 -9.65 8.80 17.38
N SER A 55 -8.81 9.55 16.65
CA SER A 55 -7.57 10.09 17.22
C SER A 55 -7.83 11.18 18.25
N LYS A 56 -8.91 11.96 18.12
CA LYS A 56 -9.31 12.94 19.15
C LYS A 56 -9.67 12.25 20.47
N ASN A 57 -10.36 11.10 20.40
CA ASN A 57 -10.82 10.37 21.58
C ASN A 57 -9.70 9.54 22.24
N THR A 58 -8.76 9.03 21.45
CA THR A 58 -7.74 8.08 21.94
C THR A 58 -6.33 8.67 22.05
N GLY A 59 -6.05 9.77 21.33
CA GLY A 59 -4.70 10.29 21.13
C GLY A 59 -3.85 9.46 20.16
N CYS A 60 -4.39 8.38 19.58
CA CYS A 60 -3.66 7.47 18.70
C CYS A 60 -3.85 7.85 17.22
N ILE A 61 -2.76 7.85 16.46
CA ILE A 61 -2.78 8.09 15.01
C ILE A 61 -2.42 6.77 14.32
N VAL A 62 -3.33 6.29 13.46
CA VAL A 62 -3.10 5.11 12.62
C VAL A 62 -2.94 5.57 11.16
N PRO A 63 -1.76 5.41 10.54
CA PRO A 63 -1.54 5.77 9.15
C PRO A 63 -2.32 4.84 8.21
N VAL A 64 -2.81 5.42 7.10
CA VAL A 64 -3.51 4.70 6.02
C VAL A 64 -2.65 4.71 4.77
N TYR A 65 -2.22 3.52 4.37
CA TYR A 65 -1.49 3.32 3.13
C TYR A 65 -2.46 2.83 2.07
N CYS A 66 -2.44 3.38 0.86
CA CYS A 66 -3.32 2.92 -0.21
C CYS A 66 -2.59 2.01 -1.19
N MET A 67 -3.22 0.90 -1.56
CA MET A 67 -2.79 0.10 -2.71
C MET A 67 -2.87 0.96 -3.98
N VAL A 68 -1.88 0.82 -4.86
CA VAL A 68 -1.86 1.39 -6.20
C VAL A 68 -1.60 0.25 -7.17
N ARG A 69 -2.69 -0.23 -7.76
CA ARG A 69 -2.70 -1.34 -8.71
C ARG A 69 -3.95 -1.26 -9.57
N CYS A 70 -3.77 -0.93 -10.84
CA CYS A 70 -4.87 -0.62 -11.76
C CYS A 70 -5.64 -1.86 -12.25
N ARG A 71 -5.07 -3.07 -12.15
CA ARG A 71 -5.72 -4.32 -12.56
C ARG A 71 -5.23 -5.53 -11.78
N ARG A 72 -6.06 -6.58 -11.81
CA ARG A 72 -5.72 -7.92 -11.31
C ARG A 72 -4.64 -8.60 -12.16
N GLY A 73 -4.14 -9.72 -11.64
CA GLY A 73 -3.14 -10.57 -12.30
C GLY A 73 -1.79 -10.57 -11.56
N SER A 74 -1.06 -11.68 -11.64
CA SER A 74 0.18 -11.88 -10.89
C SER A 74 1.45 -11.45 -11.63
N ASP A 75 1.33 -10.87 -12.82
CA ASP A 75 2.47 -10.47 -13.64
C ASP A 75 3.20 -9.22 -13.11
N PHE A 76 2.46 -8.25 -12.56
CA PHE A 76 2.94 -6.92 -12.19
C PHE A 76 3.70 -6.18 -13.31
N GLN A 77 3.48 -6.57 -14.57
CA GLN A 77 4.08 -5.93 -15.75
C GLN A 77 3.04 -5.02 -16.39
N TYR A 78 3.29 -3.72 -16.34
CA TYR A 78 2.35 -2.73 -16.81
C TYR A 78 2.84 -2.07 -18.09
N SER A 79 1.92 -1.86 -19.03
CA SER A 79 2.12 -0.95 -20.13
C SER A 79 2.37 0.48 -19.65
N GLN A 80 2.94 1.32 -20.51
CA GLN A 80 3.16 2.73 -20.17
C GLN A 80 1.86 3.46 -19.78
N SER A 81 0.76 3.18 -20.48
CA SER A 81 -0.55 3.76 -20.18
C SER A 81 -1.07 3.35 -18.80
N GLU A 82 -0.91 2.07 -18.41
CA GLU A 82 -1.28 1.59 -17.08
C GLU A 82 -0.44 2.24 -15.99
N MET A 83 0.87 2.38 -16.23
CA MET A 83 1.77 3.08 -15.32
C MET A 83 1.37 4.55 -15.13
N ASP A 84 0.94 5.24 -16.18
CA ASP A 84 0.51 6.63 -16.08
C ASP A 84 -0.86 6.76 -15.37
N ILE A 85 -1.77 5.80 -15.56
CA ILE A 85 -3.01 5.70 -14.78
C ILE A 85 -2.70 5.55 -13.28
N MET A 86 -1.79 4.64 -12.93
CA MET A 86 -1.38 4.42 -11.53
C MET A 86 -0.80 5.69 -10.89
N LEU A 87 -0.07 6.51 -11.65
CA LEU A 87 0.47 7.78 -11.15
C LEU A 87 -0.62 8.85 -10.95
N TRP A 88 -1.66 8.87 -11.79
CA TRP A 88 -2.82 9.72 -11.55
C TRP A 88 -3.57 9.30 -10.29
N ASP A 89 -3.74 8.00 -10.06
CA ASP A 89 -4.35 7.47 -8.84
C ASP A 89 -3.54 7.86 -7.59
N VAL A 90 -2.21 7.75 -7.64
CA VAL A 90 -1.32 8.19 -6.54
C VAL A 90 -1.57 9.65 -6.19
N LYS A 91 -1.59 10.52 -7.19
CA LYS A 91 -1.85 11.95 -6.99
C LYS A 91 -3.23 12.17 -6.38
N LEU A 92 -4.25 11.52 -6.94
CA LEU A 92 -5.62 11.67 -6.46
C LEU A 92 -5.78 11.20 -5.01
N LEU A 93 -5.22 10.05 -4.65
CA LEU A 93 -5.27 9.51 -3.29
C LEU A 93 -4.47 10.38 -2.30
N LYS A 94 -3.31 10.88 -2.72
CA LYS A 94 -2.49 11.82 -1.92
C LYS A 94 -3.26 13.09 -1.59
N ASP A 95 -3.87 13.72 -2.61
CA ASP A 95 -4.68 14.93 -2.46
C ASP A 95 -5.91 14.70 -1.56
N ASN A 96 -6.28 13.44 -1.31
CA ASN A 96 -7.38 13.03 -0.44
C ASN A 96 -6.95 12.44 0.91
N GLY A 97 -5.68 12.57 1.27
CA GLY A 97 -5.19 12.28 2.62
C GLY A 97 -4.64 10.88 2.84
N ALA A 98 -4.28 10.15 1.78
CA ALA A 98 -3.47 8.94 1.92
C ALA A 98 -2.12 9.27 2.60
N ASP A 99 -1.75 8.48 3.61
CA ASP A 99 -0.50 8.71 4.36
C ASP A 99 0.70 8.07 3.66
N GLY A 100 0.48 7.01 2.89
CA GLY A 100 1.49 6.31 2.11
C GLY A 100 0.88 5.43 1.02
N PHE A 101 1.73 4.72 0.29
CA PHE A 101 1.33 3.93 -0.86
C PHE A 101 1.97 2.56 -0.86
N VAL A 102 1.22 1.55 -1.30
CA VAL A 102 1.70 0.20 -1.58
C VAL A 102 1.54 -0.05 -3.07
N PHE A 103 2.60 -0.44 -3.77
CA PHE A 103 2.56 -0.69 -5.22
C PHE A 103 3.63 -1.69 -5.62
N GLY A 104 3.52 -2.35 -6.76
CA GLY A 104 4.60 -3.17 -7.28
C GLY A 104 4.57 -3.16 -8.79
N ALA A 105 5.73 -3.03 -9.44
CA ALA A 105 5.86 -3.09 -10.89
C ALA A 105 7.15 -3.81 -11.26
N LEU A 106 7.07 -4.72 -12.22
CA LEU A 106 8.18 -5.52 -12.74
C LEU A 106 8.44 -5.20 -14.22
N ASP A 107 9.70 -5.31 -14.62
CA ASP A 107 10.12 -5.28 -16.02
C ASP A 107 9.94 -6.66 -16.69
N GLU A 108 10.23 -6.74 -17.99
CA GLU A 108 10.13 -7.98 -18.77
C GLU A 108 11.07 -9.09 -18.27
N SER A 109 12.15 -8.71 -17.55
CA SER A 109 13.07 -9.65 -16.89
C SER A 109 12.57 -10.08 -15.51
N GLY A 110 11.37 -9.65 -15.12
CA GLY A 110 10.76 -9.88 -13.83
C GLY A 110 11.44 -9.14 -12.68
N LYS A 111 12.27 -8.13 -12.92
CA LYS A 111 12.92 -7.33 -11.86
C LYS A 111 12.10 -6.09 -11.54
N VAL A 112 12.33 -5.48 -10.38
CA VAL A 112 11.68 -4.20 -10.00
C VAL A 112 11.88 -3.15 -11.09
N HIS A 113 10.77 -2.62 -11.61
CA HIS A 113 10.76 -1.57 -12.62
C HIS A 113 11.12 -0.21 -11.99
N ARG A 114 12.41 0.04 -11.81
CA ARG A 114 12.98 1.16 -11.02
C ARG A 114 12.45 2.53 -11.42
N SER A 115 12.32 2.81 -12.71
CA SER A 115 11.84 4.12 -13.18
C SER A 115 10.40 4.38 -12.76
N HIS A 116 9.56 3.34 -12.73
CA HIS A 116 8.18 3.47 -12.27
C HIS A 116 8.15 3.57 -10.75
N ALA A 117 8.90 2.74 -10.04
CA ALA A 117 9.00 2.79 -8.59
C ALA A 117 9.45 4.15 -8.06
N LEU A 118 10.45 4.75 -8.70
CA LEU A 118 10.90 6.10 -8.39
C LEU A 118 9.81 7.14 -8.66
N ARG A 119 9.17 7.11 -9.83
CA ARG A 119 8.08 8.05 -10.19
C ARG A 119 6.92 7.97 -9.20
N THR A 120 6.52 6.77 -8.79
CA THR A 120 5.44 6.56 -7.83
C THR A 120 5.80 7.08 -6.45
N THR A 121 7.03 6.80 -5.98
CA THR A 121 7.56 7.35 -4.72
C THR A 121 7.58 8.87 -4.70
N LEU A 122 8.04 9.50 -5.79
CA LEU A 122 8.10 10.96 -5.91
C LEU A 122 6.72 11.61 -6.03
N SER A 123 5.78 10.95 -6.71
CA SER A 123 4.40 11.44 -6.85
C SER A 123 3.61 11.31 -5.55
N GLY A 124 3.93 10.30 -4.75
CA GLY A 124 3.34 10.04 -3.44
C GLY A 124 3.91 10.92 -2.32
N ASN A 125 3.90 10.41 -1.10
CA ASN A 125 4.54 11.05 0.05
C ASN A 125 5.99 10.52 0.16
N GLU A 126 6.97 11.42 0.11
CA GLU A 126 8.38 11.05 0.17
C GLU A 126 8.67 10.12 1.37
N GLY A 127 9.33 9.00 1.10
CA GLY A 127 9.69 8.01 2.13
C GLY A 127 8.52 7.17 2.68
N ARG A 128 7.30 7.29 2.13
CA ARG A 128 6.10 6.53 2.55
C ARG A 128 5.54 5.67 1.41
N ALA A 129 6.44 5.01 0.70
CA ALA A 129 6.13 4.03 -0.33
C ALA A 129 6.61 2.64 0.12
N CYS A 130 5.82 1.61 -0.16
CA CYS A 130 6.12 0.22 0.12
C CYS A 130 5.88 -0.62 -1.13
N PHE A 131 6.77 -1.57 -1.40
CA PHE A 131 6.64 -2.45 -2.54
C PHE A 131 5.74 -3.64 -2.22
N CYS A 132 4.72 -3.86 -3.04
CA CYS A 132 3.70 -4.89 -2.87
C CYS A 132 4.34 -6.27 -2.68
N HIS A 133 3.94 -6.95 -1.61
CA HIS A 133 4.48 -8.26 -1.23
C HIS A 133 4.37 -9.30 -2.35
N ASP A 134 3.25 -9.33 -3.05
CA ASP A 134 3.01 -10.28 -4.14
C ASP A 134 3.98 -10.08 -5.32
N ALA A 135 4.27 -8.83 -5.66
CA ALA A 135 5.26 -8.50 -6.69
C ALA A 135 6.69 -8.90 -6.29
N THR A 136 6.95 -9.05 -4.98
CA THR A 136 8.24 -9.51 -4.47
C THR A 136 8.35 -11.02 -4.29
N ALA A 137 7.27 -11.79 -4.49
CA ALA A 137 7.19 -13.20 -4.09
C ALA A 137 8.18 -14.15 -4.82
N GLY A 138 8.97 -13.66 -5.77
CA GLY A 138 10.09 -14.37 -6.40
C GLY A 138 11.39 -13.55 -6.50
N GLN A 139 11.46 -12.38 -5.87
CA GLN A 139 12.61 -11.48 -5.95
C GLN A 139 13.59 -11.72 -4.79
N PRO A 140 14.91 -11.76 -5.03
CA PRO A 140 15.87 -11.73 -3.93
C PRO A 140 15.76 -10.38 -3.19
N PRO A 141 15.94 -10.33 -1.85
CA PRO A 141 15.81 -9.09 -1.09
C PRO A 141 16.68 -7.95 -1.65
N SER A 142 17.86 -8.27 -2.17
CA SER A 142 18.78 -7.32 -2.82
C SER A 142 18.22 -6.62 -4.06
N ALA A 143 17.22 -7.20 -4.73
CA ALA A 143 16.58 -6.61 -5.91
C ALA A 143 15.58 -5.49 -5.56
N ILE A 144 15.12 -5.43 -4.31
CA ILE A 144 14.18 -4.41 -3.83
C ILE A 144 14.97 -3.32 -3.09
N PRO A 145 14.96 -2.06 -3.59
CA PRO A 145 15.58 -0.93 -2.89
C PRO A 145 15.15 -0.88 -1.43
N ARG A 146 16.08 -0.63 -0.50
CA ARG A 146 15.79 -0.64 0.94
C ARG A 146 14.63 0.27 1.34
N GLU A 147 14.53 1.41 0.67
CA GLU A 147 13.47 2.41 0.84
C GLU A 147 12.09 1.88 0.40
N GLU A 148 12.06 0.93 -0.51
CA GLU A 148 10.86 0.34 -1.10
C GLU A 148 10.49 -0.99 -0.45
N ARG A 149 11.32 -1.54 0.44
CA ARG A 149 10.99 -2.74 1.19
C ARG A 149 9.86 -2.47 2.18
N THR A 150 8.80 -3.27 2.11
CA THR A 150 7.79 -3.40 3.18
C THR A 150 8.45 -3.79 4.51
N PRO A 151 7.86 -3.46 5.67
CA PRO A 151 8.42 -3.83 6.97
C PRO A 151 8.74 -5.33 7.11
N ALA A 152 7.92 -6.22 6.55
CA ALA A 152 8.18 -7.67 6.54
C ALA A 152 9.45 -8.06 5.75
N SER A 153 9.86 -7.27 4.75
CA SER A 153 11.05 -7.52 3.93
C SER A 153 12.31 -6.77 4.42
N ARG A 154 12.19 -5.93 5.47
CA ARG A 154 13.31 -5.19 6.10
C ARG A 154 14.05 -5.96 7.21
N GLY A 155 13.61 -7.16 7.57
CA GLY A 155 14.35 -8.02 8.52
C GLY A 155 13.54 -8.50 9.73
N THR A 156 12.27 -8.85 9.56
CA THR A 156 11.54 -9.66 10.52
C THR A 156 10.71 -10.70 9.78
N SER A 157 10.99 -11.97 10.06
CA SER A 157 10.13 -13.09 9.70
C SER A 157 8.75 -12.91 10.35
N SER A 158 7.77 -12.42 9.60
CA SER A 158 6.39 -12.76 9.88
C SER A 158 5.66 -12.93 8.57
N LEU A 159 5.46 -14.21 8.23
CA LEU A 159 4.48 -14.66 7.27
C LEU A 159 3.10 -14.12 7.71
N ALA A 160 2.52 -13.25 6.91
CA ALA A 160 1.08 -13.28 6.68
C ALA A 160 0.90 -13.90 5.28
N LYS A 161 1.08 -15.22 5.21
CA LYS A 161 0.52 -16.03 4.12
C LYS A 161 -0.82 -16.50 4.62
N HIS A 162 -1.88 -15.83 4.16
CA HIS A 162 -3.30 -16.21 4.21
C HIS A 162 -3.86 -16.49 5.62
#